data_AF-A0A0R0B3A7-F1
#
_entry.id   AF-A0A0R0B3A7-F1
#
_cell.length_a   1.000
_cell.length_b   1.000
_cell.length_c   1.000
_cell.angle_alpha   90.00
_cell.angle_beta   90.00
_cell.angle_gamma   90.00
#
_symmetry.space_group_name_H-M   'P 1'
#
loop_
_entity.id
_entity.type
_entity.pdbx_description
1 polymer ?
#
loop_
_entity_poly.entity_id
_entity_poly.type
_entity_poly.pdbx_seq_one_letter_code
_entity_poly.pdbx_strand_id
1 'polypeptide(L)'
;MSQLLRHGWGIVAAPFGSDVMAFSAENLNLLEKVRDFRVCLALLAFAALLDVFLVAVSGSNLWTFKWNDVTSRPGVWLLLVLAYSVIMTLGAAAIATLVMVVLGPIVRKIQSWLDVSVVQENPDPQRYVHQWEAEKALAHMDESVRPKTVEKQLAERAAEVGRWHALVGASWVGVALVALDWNIAGSGIAALAQWHPWAPWLVLAVPAWACAYHMCVGVPGHDFIDWPEHAKGLARNQSGAFVPMPSA
;
A
#
# COMPACT_ATOMS: atom_id res chain seq x y z
N MET A 1 19.17 -34.83 10.93
CA MET A 1 17.72 -34.97 10.69
C MET A 1 16.97 -34.07 11.69
N SER A 2 17.07 -32.74 11.52
CA SER A 2 16.29 -31.71 12.24
C SER A 2 16.72 -30.30 11.75
N GLN A 3 16.42 -29.97 10.50
CA GLN A 3 16.69 -28.63 9.92
C GLN A 3 15.56 -28.14 8.98
N LEU A 4 14.35 -28.68 9.10
CA LEU A 4 13.25 -28.43 8.15
C LEU A 4 11.98 -27.81 8.77
N LEU A 5 12.07 -27.12 9.91
CA LEU A 5 10.91 -26.50 10.58
C LEU A 5 11.19 -25.09 11.16
N ARG A 6 11.87 -24.21 10.41
CA ARG A 6 11.98 -22.77 10.74
C ARG A 6 11.79 -21.83 9.54
N HIS A 7 10.86 -22.18 8.64
CA HIS A 7 10.16 -21.17 7.84
C HIS A 7 8.73 -21.06 8.33
N GLY A 8 8.61 -20.67 9.60
CA GLY A 8 7.38 -20.07 10.09
C GLY A 8 7.22 -18.74 9.37
N TRP A 9 6.19 -18.64 8.55
CA TRP A 9 5.62 -17.38 8.10
C TRP A 9 5.34 -16.51 9.32
N GLY A 10 6.30 -15.67 9.68
CA GLY A 10 6.10 -14.55 10.58
C GLY A 10 5.33 -13.49 9.80
N ILE A 11 4.03 -13.70 9.61
CA ILE A 11 3.10 -12.59 9.45
C ILE A 11 3.16 -11.85 10.79
N VAL A 12 4.13 -10.95 10.91
CA VAL A 12 4.13 -9.95 11.96
C VAL A 12 2.88 -9.14 11.68
N ALA A 13 1.85 -9.36 12.50
CA ALA A 13 0.69 -8.50 12.55
C ALA A 13 1.18 -7.10 12.91
N ALA A 14 1.47 -6.30 11.88
CA ALA A 14 1.62 -4.87 12.05
C ALA A 14 0.30 -4.39 12.66
N PRO A 15 0.34 -3.64 13.78
CA PRO A 15 -0.88 -3.07 14.32
C PRO A 15 -1.46 -2.18 13.24
N PHE A 16 -2.63 -2.55 12.71
CA PHE A 16 -3.45 -1.66 11.92
C PHE A 16 -3.77 -0.48 12.83
N GLY A 17 -2.94 0.56 12.75
CA GLY A 17 -3.15 1.82 13.42
C GLY A 17 -4.50 2.32 12.98
N SER A 18 -5.45 2.26 13.90
CA SER A 18 -6.75 2.88 13.76
C SER A 18 -6.55 4.38 13.87
N ASP A 19 -6.03 5.01 12.82
CA ASP A 19 -6.27 6.42 12.58
C ASP A 19 -7.75 6.53 12.19
N VAL A 20 -8.61 6.41 13.20
CA VAL A 20 -10.00 6.84 13.14
C VAL A 20 -9.92 8.31 12.80
N MET A 21 -10.24 8.65 11.54
CA MET A 21 -10.27 10.03 11.08
C MET A 21 -11.16 10.84 12.01
N ALA A 22 -10.54 11.61 12.91
CA ALA A 22 -11.24 12.56 13.75
C ALA A 22 -11.88 13.63 12.86
N PHE A 23 -13.21 13.65 12.83
CA PHE A 23 -14.00 14.62 12.08
C PHE A 23 -13.89 16.00 12.75
N SER A 24 -13.01 16.85 12.23
CA SER A 24 -12.92 18.28 12.56
C SER A 24 -13.58 19.11 11.46
N ALA A 25 -14.18 20.27 11.77
CA ALA A 25 -14.84 21.12 10.77
C ALA A 25 -13.84 21.68 9.71
N GLU A 26 -12.57 21.79 10.07
CA GLU A 26 -11.47 22.21 9.20
C GLU A 26 -11.12 21.13 8.14
N ASN A 27 -11.57 19.89 8.38
CA ASN A 27 -11.38 18.73 7.52
C ASN A 27 -12.46 18.58 6.41
N LEU A 28 -13.40 19.53 6.28
CA LEU A 28 -14.55 19.45 5.36
C LEU A 28 -14.34 20.07 3.98
N ASN A 29 -13.19 20.69 3.70
CA ASN A 29 -12.89 21.17 2.35
C ASN A 29 -12.56 19.99 1.42
N LEU A 30 -13.60 19.28 0.97
CA LEU A 30 -13.50 18.10 0.11
C LEU A 30 -12.70 18.38 -1.16
N LEU A 31 -12.80 19.58 -1.73
CA LEU A 31 -12.04 19.98 -2.93
C LEU A 31 -10.53 20.04 -2.68
N GLU A 32 -10.12 20.51 -1.51
CA GLU A 32 -8.70 20.57 -1.13
C GLU A 32 -8.17 19.17 -0.78
N LYS A 33 -9.04 18.31 -0.21
CA LYS A 33 -8.73 16.91 0.08
C LYS A 33 -8.76 15.98 -1.13
N VAL A 34 -9.52 16.30 -2.18
CA VAL A 34 -9.52 15.57 -3.46
C VAL A 34 -8.15 15.69 -4.16
N ARG A 35 -7.31 16.67 -3.80
CA ARG A 35 -5.90 16.67 -4.21
C ARG A 35 -5.10 15.53 -3.59
N ASP A 36 -5.53 14.99 -2.45
CA ASP A 36 -4.95 13.77 -1.88
C ASP A 36 -5.50 12.56 -2.63
N PHE A 37 -4.60 11.84 -3.30
CA PHE A 37 -4.90 10.61 -4.02
C PHE A 37 -5.63 9.57 -3.14
N ARG A 38 -5.34 9.52 -1.84
CA ARG A 38 -5.99 8.60 -0.89
C ARG A 38 -7.49 8.89 -0.75
N VAL A 39 -7.86 10.17 -0.72
CA VAL A 39 -9.25 10.59 -0.58
C VAL A 39 -10.01 10.29 -1.87
N CYS A 40 -9.40 10.56 -3.03
CA CYS A 40 -9.97 10.16 -4.33
C CYS A 40 -10.24 8.66 -4.40
N LEU A 41 -9.30 7.85 -3.93
CA LEU A 41 -9.43 6.40 -3.93
C LEU A 41 -10.53 5.92 -2.98
N ALA A 42 -10.61 6.51 -1.79
CA ALA A 42 -11.65 6.22 -0.81
C ALA A 42 -13.04 6.57 -1.33
N LEU A 43 -13.19 7.73 -1.99
CA LEU A 43 -14.43 8.18 -2.61
C LEU A 43 -14.83 7.28 -3.79
N LEU A 44 -13.88 6.88 -4.64
CA LEU A 44 -14.14 5.97 -5.74
C LEU A 44 -14.60 4.60 -5.25
N ALA A 45 -13.91 4.04 -4.24
CA ALA A 45 -14.29 2.77 -3.62
C ALA A 45 -15.69 2.86 -2.98
N PHE A 46 -15.99 3.97 -2.31
CA PHE A 46 -17.31 4.19 -1.73
C PHE A 46 -18.39 4.28 -2.80
N ALA A 47 -18.14 5.03 -3.88
CA ALA A 47 -19.07 5.18 -4.99
C ALA A 47 -19.33 3.83 -5.69
N ALA A 48 -18.28 3.08 -6.03
CA ALA A 48 -18.44 1.76 -6.65
C ALA A 48 -19.21 0.78 -5.75
N LEU A 49 -18.92 0.77 -4.44
CA LEU A 49 -19.65 -0.09 -3.49
C LEU A 49 -21.12 0.34 -3.37
N LEU A 50 -21.37 1.64 -3.28
CA LEU A 50 -22.71 2.20 -3.24
C LEU A 50 -23.50 1.81 -4.49
N ASP A 51 -22.90 1.87 -5.66
CA ASP A 51 -23.55 1.53 -6.91
C ASP A 51 -23.97 0.05 -6.95
N VAL A 52 -23.04 -0.86 -6.62
CA VAL A 52 -23.32 -2.30 -6.46
C VAL A 52 -24.44 -2.54 -5.45
N PHE A 53 -24.41 -1.83 -4.32
CA PHE A 53 -25.41 -1.95 -3.27
C PHE A 53 -26.79 -1.44 -3.72
N LEU A 54 -26.85 -0.33 -4.45
CA LEU A 54 -28.09 0.20 -5.02
C LEU A 54 -28.70 -0.79 -6.01
N VAL A 55 -27.89 -1.43 -6.84
CA VAL A 55 -28.37 -2.45 -7.78
C VAL A 55 -28.96 -3.63 -7.00
N ALA A 56 -28.27 -4.10 -5.96
CA ALA A 56 -28.72 -5.22 -5.14
C ALA A 56 -30.01 -4.94 -4.36
N VAL A 57 -30.16 -3.73 -3.82
CA VAL A 57 -31.29 -3.38 -2.93
C VAL A 57 -32.50 -2.84 -3.69
N SER A 58 -32.28 -2.13 -4.79
CA SER A 58 -33.31 -1.37 -5.49
C SER A 58 -33.40 -1.63 -6.99
N GLY A 59 -32.49 -2.42 -7.56
CA GLY A 59 -32.42 -2.62 -9.01
C GLY A 59 -32.08 -1.35 -9.79
N SER A 60 -31.56 -0.33 -9.11
CA SER A 60 -31.20 0.99 -9.65
C SER A 60 -29.72 1.25 -9.40
N ASN A 61 -29.15 2.20 -10.11
CA ASN A 61 -27.74 2.59 -10.00
C ASN A 61 -27.62 4.05 -9.54
N LEU A 62 -26.40 4.49 -9.28
CA LEU A 62 -26.06 5.85 -8.86
C LEU A 62 -26.69 6.94 -9.75
N TRP A 63 -26.84 6.68 -11.05
CA TRP A 63 -27.38 7.65 -12.00
C TRP A 63 -28.89 7.76 -11.96
N THR A 64 -29.58 6.66 -11.62
CA THR A 64 -31.05 6.55 -11.70
C THR A 64 -31.73 6.60 -10.34
N PHE A 65 -30.95 6.55 -9.26
CA PHE A 65 -31.45 6.50 -7.90
C PHE A 65 -32.09 7.84 -7.47
N LYS A 66 -33.26 7.76 -6.83
CA LYS A 66 -33.96 8.93 -6.28
C LYS A 66 -33.46 9.22 -4.88
N TRP A 67 -32.51 10.15 -4.77
CA TRP A 67 -31.89 10.53 -3.49
C TRP A 67 -32.86 11.07 -2.42
N ASN A 68 -34.06 11.52 -2.79
CA ASN A 68 -35.08 11.91 -1.81
C ASN A 68 -35.57 10.74 -0.95
N ASP A 69 -35.43 9.49 -1.43
CA ASP A 69 -35.83 8.30 -0.69
C ASP A 69 -34.83 7.90 0.40
N VAL A 70 -33.66 8.54 0.47
CA VAL A 70 -32.59 8.24 1.46
C VAL A 70 -33.11 8.34 2.90
N THR A 71 -33.90 9.38 3.17
CA THR A 71 -34.44 9.68 4.51
C THR A 71 -35.47 8.65 4.98
N SER A 72 -36.08 7.91 4.05
CA SER A 72 -37.13 6.94 4.36
C SER A 72 -36.59 5.60 4.90
N ARG A 73 -35.29 5.31 4.74
CA ARG A 73 -34.68 4.02 5.11
C ARG A 73 -33.27 4.18 5.71
N PRO A 74 -33.11 4.85 6.86
CA PRO A 74 -31.80 5.15 7.44
C PRO A 74 -30.98 3.89 7.76
N GLY A 75 -31.63 2.76 8.11
CA GLY A 75 -30.94 1.50 8.41
C GLY A 75 -30.18 0.91 7.22
N VAL A 76 -30.69 1.08 6.00
CA VAL A 76 -30.06 0.58 4.76
C VAL A 76 -28.74 1.34 4.47
N TRP A 77 -28.71 2.64 4.75
CA TRP A 77 -27.51 3.46 4.62
C TRP A 77 -26.48 3.17 5.70
N LEU A 78 -26.94 2.87 6.92
CA LEU A 78 -26.04 2.45 8.00
C LEU A 78 -25.36 1.11 7.66
N LEU A 79 -26.09 0.16 7.06
CA LEU A 79 -25.52 -1.09 6.54
C LEU A 79 -24.48 -0.85 5.45
N LEU A 80 -24.72 0.09 4.52
CA LEU A 80 -23.73 0.45 3.51
C LEU A 80 -22.44 1.02 4.12
N VAL A 81 -22.57 1.96 5.07
CA VAL A 81 -21.39 2.56 5.74
C VAL A 81 -20.62 1.48 6.51
N LEU A 82 -21.33 0.53 7.14
CA LEU A 82 -20.71 -0.57 7.85
C LEU A 82 -20.02 -1.56 6.88
N ALA A 83 -20.66 -1.89 5.76
CA ALA A 83 -20.09 -2.71 4.70
C ALA A 83 -18.83 -2.06 4.11
N TYR A 84 -18.89 -0.76 3.82
CA TYR A 84 -17.72 0.01 3.38
C TYR A 84 -16.58 -0.06 4.40
N SER A 85 -16.89 0.18 5.68
CA SER A 85 -15.89 0.15 6.75
C SER A 85 -15.22 -1.22 6.86
N VAL A 86 -16.00 -2.31 6.79
CA VAL A 86 -15.50 -3.69 6.81
C VAL A 86 -14.65 -3.99 5.57
N ILE A 87 -15.11 -3.63 4.38
CA ILE A 87 -14.39 -3.88 3.12
C ILE A 87 -13.07 -3.10 3.09
N MET A 88 -13.05 -1.86 3.57
CA MET A 88 -11.85 -1.04 3.58
C MET A 88 -10.85 -1.44 4.68
N THR A 89 -11.30 -2.03 5.79
CA THR A 89 -10.40 -2.48 6.88
C THR A 89 -9.93 -3.92 6.69
N LEU A 90 -10.85 -4.85 6.57
CA LEU A 90 -10.58 -6.29 6.44
C LEU A 90 -10.35 -6.71 4.99
N GLY A 91 -11.21 -6.21 4.09
CA GLY A 91 -11.11 -6.50 2.67
C GLY A 91 -9.82 -5.96 2.05
N ALA A 92 -9.38 -4.76 2.42
CA ALA A 92 -8.13 -4.20 1.92
C ALA A 92 -6.90 -5.02 2.28
N ALA A 93 -6.79 -5.43 3.54
CA ALA A 93 -5.70 -6.29 3.97
C ALA A 93 -5.75 -7.66 3.25
N ALA A 94 -6.92 -8.32 3.25
CA ALA A 94 -7.07 -9.65 2.68
C ALA A 94 -6.87 -9.68 1.16
N ILE A 95 -7.49 -8.76 0.42
CA ILE A 95 -7.38 -8.65 -1.03
C ILE A 95 -5.95 -8.27 -1.42
N ALA A 96 -5.32 -7.31 -0.72
CA ALA A 96 -3.95 -6.96 -0.98
C ALA A 96 -3.00 -8.13 -0.75
N THR A 97 -3.12 -8.85 0.37
CA THR A 97 -2.28 -10.03 0.65
C THR A 97 -2.48 -11.11 -0.40
N LEU A 98 -3.73 -11.45 -0.74
CA LEU A 98 -4.04 -12.45 -1.75
C LEU A 98 -3.44 -12.07 -3.10
N VAL A 99 -3.67 -10.84 -3.55
CA VAL A 99 -3.16 -10.34 -4.82
C VAL A 99 -1.64 -10.30 -4.82
N MET A 100 -1.00 -9.87 -3.73
CA MET A 100 0.46 -9.78 -3.64
C MET A 100 1.13 -11.16 -3.60
N VAL A 101 0.47 -12.17 -3.00
CA VAL A 101 0.94 -13.56 -3.04
C VAL A 101 0.81 -14.15 -4.44
N VAL A 102 -0.28 -13.85 -5.15
CA VAL A 102 -0.55 -14.41 -6.48
C VAL A 102 0.23 -13.68 -7.59
N LEU A 103 0.24 -12.35 -7.58
CA LEU A 103 0.94 -11.53 -8.57
C LEU A 103 2.41 -11.31 -8.23
N GLY A 104 2.84 -11.41 -6.97
CA GLY A 104 4.25 -11.31 -6.56
C GLY A 104 5.24 -12.13 -7.40
N PRO A 105 5.00 -13.42 -7.68
CA PRO A 105 5.89 -14.21 -8.54
C PRO A 105 5.89 -13.74 -10.00
N ILE A 106 4.76 -13.25 -10.51
CA ILE A 106 4.64 -12.71 -11.88
C ILE A 106 5.41 -11.39 -11.99
N VAL A 107 5.24 -10.53 -11.00
CA VAL A 107 5.89 -9.22 -10.90
C VAL A 107 7.40 -9.35 -10.84
N ARG A 108 7.93 -10.24 -9.98
CA ARG A 108 9.37 -10.51 -9.92
C ARG A 108 9.93 -10.96 -11.28
N LYS A 109 9.15 -11.77 -12.01
CA LYS A 109 9.53 -12.21 -13.35
C LYS A 109 9.54 -11.04 -14.34
N ILE A 110 8.55 -10.16 -14.30
CA ILE A 110 8.51 -8.94 -15.13
C ILE A 110 9.66 -7.99 -14.79
N GLN A 111 9.92 -7.74 -13.51
CA GLN A 111 11.03 -6.88 -13.05
C GLN A 111 12.39 -7.43 -13.49
N SER A 112 12.60 -8.75 -13.38
CA SER A 112 13.82 -9.41 -13.87
C SER A 112 13.99 -9.33 -15.39
N TRP A 113 12.88 -9.26 -16.14
CA TRP A 113 12.89 -9.11 -17.59
C TRP A 113 13.12 -7.67 -18.03
N LEU A 114 12.63 -6.70 -17.27
CA LEU A 114 12.80 -5.28 -17.54
C LEU A 114 14.16 -4.72 -17.10
N ASP A 115 14.99 -5.52 -16.41
CA ASP A 115 16.26 -5.10 -15.80
C ASP A 115 16.14 -3.84 -14.92
N VAL A 116 14.94 -3.60 -14.38
CA VAL A 116 14.65 -2.53 -13.42
C VAL A 116 15.03 -3.01 -12.02
N SER A 117 16.24 -3.58 -11.89
CA SER A 117 16.87 -3.71 -10.59
C SER A 117 17.43 -2.35 -10.23
N VAL A 118 16.56 -1.49 -9.68
CA VAL A 118 16.99 -0.22 -9.07
C VAL A 118 17.70 -0.59 -7.76
N VAL A 119 18.90 -1.16 -7.87
CA VAL A 119 19.85 -1.14 -6.76
C VAL A 119 20.20 0.33 -6.61
N GLN A 120 19.55 1.02 -5.68
CA GLN A 120 19.95 2.37 -5.33
C GLN A 120 21.40 2.29 -4.86
N GLU A 121 22.30 2.88 -5.63
CA GLU A 121 23.70 3.02 -5.24
C GLU A 121 23.78 3.99 -4.06
N ASN A 122 24.54 3.62 -3.02
CA ASN A 122 24.64 4.44 -1.82
C ASN A 122 25.28 5.79 -2.17
N PRO A 123 24.58 6.92 -1.97
CA PRO A 123 25.09 8.23 -2.36
C PRO A 123 26.31 8.65 -1.55
N ASP A 124 26.47 8.15 -0.32
CA ASP A 124 27.67 8.35 0.50
C ASP A 124 27.88 7.16 1.47
N PRO A 125 28.74 6.19 1.09
CA PRO A 125 29.05 5.01 1.89
C PRO A 125 29.70 5.30 3.25
N GLN A 126 30.21 6.52 3.47
CA GLN A 126 30.83 6.91 4.75
C GLN A 126 29.84 7.53 5.73
N ARG A 127 28.63 7.84 5.27
CA ARG A 127 27.60 8.51 6.06
C ARG A 127 26.36 7.66 6.23
N TYR A 128 25.94 6.96 5.19
CA TYR A 128 24.71 6.18 5.19
C TYR A 128 24.98 4.68 5.23
N VAL A 129 24.15 3.98 5.98
CA VAL A 129 24.10 2.50 6.01
C VAL A 129 22.76 2.03 5.46
N HIS A 130 22.70 0.81 4.92
CA HIS A 130 21.42 0.25 4.52
C HIS A 130 20.55 -0.05 5.74
N GLN A 131 19.23 0.04 5.59
CA GLN A 131 18.25 -0.20 6.65
C GLN A 131 18.46 -1.57 7.30
N TRP A 132 18.65 -2.62 6.50
CA TRP A 132 18.89 -3.98 7.01
C TRP A 132 20.18 -4.09 7.83
N GLU A 133 21.21 -3.31 7.51
CA GLU A 133 22.48 -3.24 8.26
C GLU A 133 22.26 -2.54 9.60
N ALA A 134 21.52 -1.43 9.60
CA ALA A 134 21.17 -0.70 10.80
C ALA A 134 20.32 -1.55 11.77
N GLU A 135 19.29 -2.24 11.26
CA GLU A 135 18.45 -3.15 12.05
C GLU A 135 19.27 -4.28 12.66
N LYS A 136 20.13 -4.90 11.84
CA LYS A 136 21.02 -5.97 12.31
C LYS A 136 22.00 -5.47 13.37
N ALA A 137 22.59 -4.30 13.18
CA ALA A 137 23.54 -3.73 14.14
C ALA A 137 22.85 -3.38 15.48
N LEU A 138 21.68 -2.74 15.42
CA LEU A 138 20.89 -2.40 16.62
C LEU A 138 20.44 -3.63 17.39
N ALA A 139 20.09 -4.73 16.70
CA ALA A 139 19.69 -5.97 17.34
C ALA A 139 20.79 -6.58 18.23
N HIS A 140 22.07 -6.28 17.96
CA HIS A 140 23.22 -6.74 18.74
C HIS A 140 23.72 -5.71 19.77
N MET A 141 23.09 -4.53 19.84
CA MET A 141 23.43 -3.48 20.81
C MET A 141 22.52 -3.51 22.03
N ASP A 142 23.11 -3.28 23.20
CA ASP A 142 22.37 -3.02 24.43
C ASP A 142 21.51 -1.76 24.31
N GLU A 143 20.28 -1.85 24.83
CA GLU A 143 19.25 -0.80 24.71
C GLU A 143 19.68 0.55 25.30
N SER A 144 20.57 0.54 26.31
CA SER A 144 21.12 1.75 26.92
C SER A 144 22.11 2.52 26.03
N VAL A 145 22.67 1.87 25.01
CA VAL A 145 23.71 2.41 24.12
C VAL A 145 23.15 2.67 22.71
N ARG A 146 21.90 2.29 22.44
CA ARG A 146 21.30 2.46 21.11
C ARG A 146 21.14 3.93 20.74
N PRO A 147 21.58 4.33 19.54
CA PRO A 147 21.38 5.70 19.06
C PRO A 147 19.90 5.95 18.77
N LYS A 148 19.24 6.71 19.64
CA LYS A 148 17.80 7.08 19.52
C LYS A 148 17.44 7.74 18.19
N THR A 149 18.39 8.45 17.57
CA THR A 149 18.24 9.07 16.25
C THR A 149 18.07 8.03 15.14
N VAL A 150 18.78 6.90 15.21
CA VAL A 150 18.67 5.80 14.23
C VAL A 150 17.35 5.05 14.45
N GLU A 151 16.98 4.77 15.70
CA GLU A 151 15.69 4.14 16.03
C GLU A 151 14.50 4.99 15.55
N LYS A 152 14.58 6.32 15.72
CA LYS A 152 13.57 7.23 15.21
C LYS A 152 13.47 7.18 13.68
N GLN A 153 14.59 7.18 12.96
CA GLN A 153 14.60 7.07 11.50
C GLN A 153 13.99 5.73 11.02
N LEU A 154 14.32 4.63 11.69
CA LEU A 154 13.73 3.32 11.40
C LEU A 154 12.22 3.27 11.67
N ALA A 155 11.76 3.88 12.77
CA ALA A 155 10.34 3.97 13.10
C ALA A 155 9.56 4.84 12.09
N GLU A 156 10.12 5.98 11.69
CA GLU A 156 9.55 6.85 10.65
C GLU A 156 9.46 6.12 9.32
N ARG A 157 10.51 5.37 8.94
CA ARG A 157 10.51 4.51 7.76
C ARG A 157 9.47 3.40 7.83
N ALA A 158 9.39 2.68 8.94
CA ALA A 158 8.37 1.65 9.13
C ALA A 158 6.95 2.24 8.98
N ALA A 159 6.72 3.44 9.51
CA ALA A 159 5.44 4.14 9.36
C ALA A 159 5.16 4.56 7.90
N GLU A 160 6.16 5.02 7.16
CA GLU A 160 6.05 5.35 5.73
C GLU A 160 5.75 4.12 4.88
N VAL A 161 6.48 3.03 5.11
CA VAL A 161 6.27 1.73 4.46
C VAL A 161 4.86 1.23 4.77
N GLY A 162 4.42 1.32 6.02
CA GLY A 162 3.06 0.95 6.43
C GLY A 162 1.99 1.79 5.72
N ARG A 163 2.18 3.11 5.65
CA ARG A 163 1.28 4.02 4.92
C ARG A 163 1.22 3.70 3.42
N TRP A 164 2.34 3.32 2.82
CA TRP A 164 2.40 2.91 1.41
C TRP A 164 1.64 1.59 1.18
N HIS A 165 1.86 0.57 2.02
CA HIS A 165 1.14 -0.69 1.91
C HIS A 165 -0.37 -0.51 2.10
N ALA A 166 -0.79 0.36 3.02
CA ALA A 166 -2.20 0.70 3.20
C ALA A 166 -2.79 1.35 1.93
N LEU A 167 -2.05 2.27 1.29
CA LEU A 167 -2.46 2.89 0.03
C LEU A 167 -2.60 1.84 -1.09
N VAL A 168 -1.58 0.99 -1.27
CA VAL A 168 -1.60 -0.09 -2.28
C VAL A 168 -2.77 -1.04 -2.02
N GLY A 169 -3.03 -1.38 -0.75
CA GLY A 169 -4.15 -2.24 -0.40
C GLY A 169 -5.51 -1.61 -0.72
N ALA A 170 -5.70 -0.34 -0.37
CA ALA A 170 -6.89 0.42 -0.79
C ALA A 170 -7.02 0.48 -2.31
N SER A 171 -5.91 0.55 -3.04
CA SER A 171 -5.89 0.57 -4.50
C SER A 171 -6.36 -0.76 -5.10
N TRP A 172 -5.94 -1.89 -4.54
CA TRP A 172 -6.46 -3.20 -4.94
C TRP A 172 -7.95 -3.36 -4.68
N VAL A 173 -8.45 -2.84 -3.55
CA VAL A 173 -9.89 -2.81 -3.28
C VAL A 173 -10.62 -1.95 -4.28
N GLY A 174 -10.10 -0.77 -4.59
CA GLY A 174 -10.66 0.11 -5.62
C GLY A 174 -10.75 -0.59 -6.97
N VAL A 175 -9.69 -1.27 -7.40
CA VAL A 175 -9.70 -2.09 -8.64
C VAL A 175 -10.78 -3.17 -8.58
N ALA A 176 -10.85 -3.92 -7.48
CA ALA A 176 -11.81 -5.01 -7.32
C ALA A 176 -13.26 -4.50 -7.34
N LEU A 177 -13.55 -3.37 -6.67
CA LEU A 177 -14.89 -2.79 -6.62
C LEU A 177 -15.31 -2.20 -7.97
N VAL A 178 -14.41 -1.51 -8.68
CA VAL A 178 -14.68 -1.01 -10.03
C VAL A 178 -14.91 -2.16 -11.00
N ALA A 179 -14.11 -3.24 -10.91
CA ALA A 179 -14.30 -4.43 -11.71
C ALA A 179 -15.64 -5.14 -11.39
N LEU A 180 -15.99 -5.24 -10.10
CA LEU A 180 -17.26 -5.81 -9.67
C LEU A 180 -18.42 -4.99 -10.22
N ASP A 181 -18.38 -3.67 -10.08
CA ASP A 181 -19.41 -2.78 -10.57
C ASP A 181 -19.58 -2.93 -12.08
N TRP A 182 -18.49 -2.90 -12.86
CA TRP A 182 -18.55 -3.14 -14.31
C TRP A 182 -19.19 -4.49 -14.70
N ASN A 183 -18.99 -5.55 -13.90
CA ASN A 183 -19.53 -6.88 -14.22
C ASN A 183 -20.96 -7.12 -13.74
N ILE A 184 -21.55 -6.21 -12.96
CA ILE A 184 -22.94 -6.32 -12.51
C ILE A 184 -23.86 -5.62 -13.51
N ALA A 185 -24.78 -6.40 -14.10
CA ALA A 185 -25.76 -5.85 -15.03
C ALA A 185 -26.64 -4.79 -14.35
N GLY A 186 -26.72 -3.61 -14.96
CA GLY A 186 -27.53 -2.49 -14.46
C GLY A 186 -26.80 -1.54 -13.52
N SER A 187 -25.57 -1.82 -13.12
CA SER A 187 -24.72 -0.86 -12.39
C SER A 187 -24.36 0.36 -13.22
N GLY A 188 -23.86 1.41 -12.58
CA GLY A 188 -23.50 2.64 -13.24
C GLY A 188 -22.29 2.51 -14.15
N ILE A 189 -21.23 1.79 -13.77
CA ILE A 189 -20.09 1.55 -14.68
C ILE A 189 -20.49 0.62 -15.83
N ALA A 190 -21.29 -0.42 -15.57
CA ALA A 190 -21.77 -1.31 -16.64
C ALA A 190 -22.68 -0.57 -17.62
N ALA A 191 -23.57 0.29 -17.11
CA ALA A 191 -24.40 1.16 -17.93
C ALA A 191 -23.55 2.13 -18.74
N LEU A 192 -22.56 2.80 -18.12
CA LEU A 192 -21.65 3.71 -18.82
C LEU A 192 -20.87 3.00 -19.93
N ALA A 193 -20.45 1.76 -19.71
CA ALA A 193 -19.74 0.94 -20.70
C ALA A 193 -20.54 0.70 -21.99
N GLN A 194 -21.89 0.66 -21.91
CA GLN A 194 -22.75 0.49 -23.08
C GLN A 194 -22.69 1.69 -24.03
N TRP A 195 -22.52 2.90 -23.47
CA TRP A 195 -22.43 4.15 -24.23
C TRP A 195 -20.98 4.49 -24.59
N HIS A 196 -20.05 4.16 -23.69
CA HIS A 196 -18.63 4.44 -23.80
C HIS A 196 -17.80 3.21 -23.40
N PRO A 197 -17.46 2.33 -24.36
CA PRO A 197 -16.73 1.09 -24.09
C PRO A 197 -15.35 1.28 -23.43
N TRP A 198 -14.76 2.46 -23.56
CA TRP A 198 -13.46 2.83 -22.97
C TRP A 198 -13.57 3.32 -21.51
N ALA A 199 -14.76 3.72 -21.05
CA ALA A 199 -14.93 4.34 -19.75
C ALA A 199 -14.54 3.45 -18.57
N PRO A 200 -14.88 2.14 -18.54
CA PRO A 200 -14.46 1.27 -17.44
C PRO A 200 -12.94 1.18 -17.28
N TRP A 201 -12.19 1.20 -18.39
CA TRP A 201 -10.73 1.19 -18.37
C TRP A 201 -10.15 2.47 -17.76
N LEU A 202 -10.76 3.62 -18.06
CA LEU A 202 -10.34 4.90 -17.48
C LEU A 202 -10.62 4.94 -15.97
N VAL A 203 -11.78 4.43 -15.54
CA VAL A 203 -12.11 4.34 -14.10
C VAL A 203 -11.20 3.35 -13.37
N LEU A 204 -10.83 2.22 -14.00
CA LEU A 204 -9.88 1.25 -13.47
C LEU A 204 -8.44 1.78 -13.39
N ALA A 205 -8.04 2.68 -14.30
CA ALA A 205 -6.68 3.22 -14.31
C ALA A 205 -6.35 4.03 -13.04
N VAL A 206 -7.35 4.72 -12.47
CA VAL A 206 -7.19 5.54 -11.26
C VAL A 206 -6.69 4.72 -10.06
N PRO A 207 -7.38 3.65 -9.62
CA PRO A 207 -6.89 2.82 -8.52
C PRO A 207 -5.70 1.96 -8.92
N ALA A 208 -5.61 1.53 -10.20
CA ALA A 208 -4.52 0.68 -10.68
C ALA A 208 -3.14 1.35 -10.67
N TRP A 209 -3.07 2.69 -10.66
CA TRP A 209 -1.80 3.42 -10.72
C TRP A 209 -0.84 3.07 -9.58
N ALA A 210 -1.32 3.13 -8.32
CA ALA A 210 -0.46 2.80 -7.17
C ALA A 210 -0.08 1.31 -7.14
N CYS A 211 -0.97 0.43 -7.60
CA CYS A 211 -0.67 -0.99 -7.78
C CYS A 211 0.45 -1.21 -8.79
N ALA A 212 0.35 -0.58 -9.96
CA ALA A 212 1.35 -0.66 -11.03
C ALA A 212 2.70 -0.09 -10.57
N TYR A 213 2.70 1.07 -9.89
CA TYR A 213 3.91 1.64 -9.32
C TYR A 213 4.56 0.68 -8.32
N HIS A 214 3.78 0.11 -7.40
CA HIS A 214 4.30 -0.82 -6.43
C HIS A 214 4.88 -2.08 -7.08
N MET A 215 4.26 -2.57 -8.16
CA MET A 215 4.74 -3.72 -8.91
C MET A 215 5.98 -3.41 -9.75
N CYS A 216 6.11 -2.20 -10.31
CA CYS A 216 7.24 -1.86 -11.16
C CYS A 216 8.46 -1.39 -10.36
N VAL A 217 8.23 -0.64 -9.27
CA VAL A 217 9.28 0.11 -8.55
C VAL A 217 9.40 -0.31 -7.09
N GLY A 218 8.34 -0.86 -6.48
CA GLY A 218 8.33 -1.24 -5.07
C GLY A 218 7.83 -0.12 -4.15
N VAL A 219 8.38 -0.03 -2.94
CA VAL A 219 8.01 1.03 -1.97
C VAL A 219 8.80 2.30 -2.33
N PRO A 220 8.15 3.46 -2.50
CA PRO A 220 8.86 4.71 -2.73
C PRO A 220 9.61 5.15 -1.47
N GLY A 221 10.93 5.27 -1.55
CA GLY A 221 11.79 5.69 -0.44
C GLY A 221 13.26 5.38 -0.71
N HIS A 222 14.14 5.88 0.16
CA HIS A 222 15.53 5.43 0.21
C HIS A 222 15.72 4.46 1.38
N ASP A 223 16.41 3.35 1.11
CA ASP A 223 16.73 2.32 2.12
C ASP A 223 17.95 2.71 2.98
N PHE A 224 18.35 3.99 2.94
CA PHE A 224 19.52 4.51 3.62
C PHE A 224 19.17 5.18 4.95
N ILE A 225 19.96 4.90 5.98
CA ILE A 225 19.86 5.44 7.33
C ILE A 225 21.13 6.24 7.63
N ASP A 226 21.00 7.46 8.16
CA ASP A 226 22.16 8.30 8.50
C ASP A 226 22.79 7.77 9.80
N TRP A 227 23.91 7.06 9.67
CA TRP A 227 24.66 6.49 10.79
C TRP A 227 26.17 6.52 10.51
N PRO A 228 26.80 7.70 10.59
CA PRO A 228 28.16 7.92 10.09
C PRO A 228 29.22 7.14 10.89
N GLU A 229 29.00 6.90 12.18
CA GLU A 229 29.94 6.12 13.01
C GLU A 229 30.01 4.66 12.57
N HIS A 230 28.86 4.05 12.24
CA HIS A 230 28.79 2.67 11.78
C HIS A 230 29.20 2.55 10.30
N ALA A 231 28.79 3.49 9.45
CA ALA A 231 29.16 3.57 8.04
C ALA A 231 30.69 3.62 7.84
N LYS A 232 31.39 4.46 8.61
CA LYS A 232 32.86 4.52 8.60
C LYS A 232 33.52 3.20 9.02
N GLY A 233 32.94 2.50 9.99
CA GLY A 233 33.40 1.18 10.42
C GLY A 233 33.25 0.12 9.32
N LEU A 234 32.11 0.11 8.62
CA LEU A 234 31.85 -0.78 7.50
C LEU A 234 32.77 -0.51 6.31
N ALA A 235 32.95 0.76 5.92
CA ALA A 235 33.84 1.16 4.84
C ALA A 235 35.30 0.76 5.11
N ARG A 236 35.75 0.87 6.37
CA ARG A 236 37.10 0.45 6.80
C ARG A 236 37.29 -1.07 6.75
N ASN A 237 36.26 -1.85 7.11
CA ASN A 237 36.32 -3.31 7.06
C ASN A 237 36.29 -3.85 5.62
N GLN A 238 35.54 -3.20 4.72
CA GLN A 238 35.53 -3.55 3.29
C GLN A 238 36.86 -3.23 2.59
N SER A 239 37.48 -2.10 2.92
CA SER A 239 38.81 -1.74 2.40
C SER A 239 39.95 -2.58 3.01
N GLY A 240 39.79 -3.07 4.24
CA GLY A 240 40.73 -4.02 4.87
C GLY A 240 40.63 -5.47 4.36
N ALA A 241 39.52 -5.87 3.73
CA ALA A 241 39.38 -7.19 3.10
C ALA A 241 40.07 -7.28 1.72
N PHE A 242 40.48 -6.14 1.15
CA PHE A 242 41.22 -6.02 -0.11
C PHE A 242 42.74 -5.96 0.14
N VAL A 243 43.30 -6.94 0.85
CA VAL A 243 44.75 -7.16 0.84
C VAL A 243 45.06 -8.12 -0.31
N PRO A 244 45.68 -7.68 -1.43
CA PRO A 244 46.16 -8.60 -2.43
C PRO A 244 47.20 -9.52 -1.78
N MET A 245 47.00 -10.84 -1.86
CA MET A 245 48.04 -11.78 -1.46
C MET A 245 49.33 -11.46 -2.24
N PRO A 246 50.51 -11.45 -1.58
CA PRO A 246 51.76 -11.33 -2.30
C PRO A 246 51.87 -12.51 -3.25
N SER A 247 52.02 -12.22 -4.54
CA SER A 247 52.40 -13.20 -5.56
C SER A 247 53.74 -13.80 -5.15
N ALA A 248 53.73 -15.08 -4.76
CA ALA A 248 54.91 -15.90 -4.59
C ALA A 248 55.50 -16.29 -5.96
#